data_AF-E1I9W5-F1
#
_entry.id   AF-E1I9W5-F1
#
_cell.length_a   1.000
_cell.length_b   1.000
_cell.length_c   1.000
_cell.angle_alpha   90.00
_cell.angle_beta   90.00
_cell.angle_gamma   90.00
#
_symmetry.space_group_name_H-M   'P 1'
#
loop_
_entity.id
_entity.type
_entity.pdbx_description
1 polymer ?
#
loop_
_entity_poly.entity_id
_entity_poly.type
_entity_poly.pdbx_seq_one_letter_code
_entity_poly.pdbx_strand_id
1 'polypeptide(L)'
;MHASLLNACLAALDLAPTSSIQLHHVPTLLTMTAHLPGQGGPDATVRSWAETQGYPHYLAPPIPYPLHVTTPAILWGVDAAHLPALRTLLAWRYPPDQPVTPLHHDPAGRVTCQTQVTLATLEAAADLFYLPALPITQNERDPEGLVWVVARLLGPGGCPWDVRQTHQSLRGALLEEAHEVLEALDAGDMIGLSEELGDLLLNILAHSEIARQHGAFSLPDVVAQVTRKIIGRHPHVFGDQSTQHEGQIHQRWEQIKATELAAKGRERSSALDGVPAGMPALAAAQKLGKKAARTGFAWFDATSAWAKLHEELDELKAATQSEHTAHVAEEMGDLLFITARLASYLGVDAEAALRSANQKFRRRFTFIETHAAAQGRTLADMSLEEMIACWNQAKNEEKGHAATNPDLPR
;
A
#
# COMPACT_ATOMS: atom_id res chain seq x y z
N MET A 1 37.85 7.87 -10.53
CA MET A 1 38.76 8.45 -9.53
C MET A 1 40.13 7.81 -9.64
N HIS A 2 41.20 8.61 -9.67
CA HIS A 2 42.58 8.10 -9.72
C HIS A 2 42.92 7.45 -8.36
N ALA A 3 43.68 6.34 -8.33
CA ALA A 3 44.03 5.63 -7.09
C ALA A 3 44.71 6.54 -6.03
N SER A 4 45.36 7.61 -6.49
CA SER A 4 45.95 8.65 -5.63
C SER A 4 44.92 9.45 -4.83
N LEU A 5 43.76 9.80 -5.42
CA LEU A 5 42.72 10.57 -4.74
C LEU A 5 42.01 9.73 -3.68
N LEU A 6 41.78 8.43 -3.95
CA LEU A 6 41.27 7.49 -2.94
C LEU A 6 42.16 7.49 -1.70
N ASN A 7 43.46 7.29 -1.90
CA ASN A 7 44.43 7.24 -0.80
C ASN A 7 44.49 8.55 -0.01
N ALA A 8 44.36 9.69 -0.70
CA ALA A 8 44.30 10.99 -0.04
C ALA A 8 43.02 11.15 0.79
N CYS A 9 41.86 10.71 0.29
CA CYS A 9 40.62 10.68 1.05
C CYS A 9 40.72 9.78 2.29
N LEU A 10 41.23 8.57 2.12
CA LEU A 10 41.44 7.60 3.20
C LEU A 10 42.33 8.18 4.31
N ALA A 11 43.45 8.79 3.92
CA ALA A 11 44.38 9.42 4.87
C ALA A 11 43.73 10.61 5.61
N ALA A 12 42.96 11.45 4.90
CA ALA A 12 42.27 12.58 5.51
C ALA A 12 41.16 12.17 6.49
N LEU A 13 40.50 11.03 6.22
CA LEU A 13 39.44 10.46 7.04
C LEU A 13 39.95 9.54 8.16
N ASP A 14 41.27 9.32 8.25
CA ASP A 14 41.89 8.33 9.16
C ASP A 14 41.32 6.90 8.97
N LEU A 15 41.10 6.49 7.72
CA LEU A 15 40.57 5.18 7.35
C LEU A 15 41.66 4.25 6.83
N ALA A 16 41.54 2.96 7.17
CA ALA A 16 42.46 1.93 6.71
C ALA A 16 42.31 1.64 5.20
N PRO A 17 43.41 1.40 4.44
CA PRO A 17 43.36 1.08 3.01
C PRO A 17 42.60 -0.21 2.65
N THR A 18 42.36 -1.08 3.62
CA THR A 18 41.66 -2.36 3.45
C THR A 18 40.15 -2.25 3.64
N SER A 19 39.63 -1.08 4.01
CA SER A 19 38.19 -0.85 4.12
C SER A 19 37.55 -0.97 2.74
N SER A 20 36.60 -1.90 2.58
CA SER A 20 35.74 -1.97 1.40
C SER A 20 34.93 -0.67 1.31
N ILE A 21 35.35 0.24 0.43
CA ILE A 21 34.68 1.53 0.19
C ILE A 21 34.14 1.55 -1.23
N GLN A 22 32.88 1.96 -1.37
CA GLN A 22 32.26 2.21 -2.66
C GLN A 22 32.69 3.56 -3.21
N LEU A 23 32.95 3.62 -4.51
CA LEU A 23 33.37 4.83 -5.19
C LEU A 23 32.39 5.19 -6.29
N HIS A 24 31.75 6.35 -6.16
CA HIS A 24 30.69 6.75 -7.06
C HIS A 24 30.87 8.17 -7.58
N HIS A 25 30.81 8.31 -8.90
CA HIS A 25 30.79 9.60 -9.57
C HIS A 25 29.35 10.13 -9.60
N VAL A 26 29.08 11.24 -8.91
CA VAL A 26 27.70 11.72 -8.68
C VAL A 26 26.94 12.02 -9.97
N PRO A 27 27.51 12.71 -10.98
CA PRO A 27 26.81 12.92 -12.25
C PRO A 27 26.37 11.62 -12.92
N THR A 28 27.24 10.60 -12.95
CA THR A 28 26.90 9.28 -13.49
C THR A 28 25.81 8.63 -12.67
N LEU A 29 25.93 8.68 -11.35
CA LEU A 29 25.00 8.06 -10.42
C LEU A 29 23.58 8.65 -10.57
N LEU A 30 23.47 9.98 -10.66
CA LEU A 30 22.18 10.67 -10.86
C LEU A 30 21.55 10.35 -12.21
N THR A 31 22.35 10.19 -13.27
CA THR A 31 21.82 9.78 -14.59
C THR A 31 21.31 8.34 -14.61
N MET A 32 21.94 7.42 -13.87
CA MET A 32 21.47 6.03 -13.77
C MET A 32 20.10 5.92 -13.10
N THR A 33 19.79 6.83 -12.18
CA THR A 33 18.52 6.82 -11.43
C THR A 33 17.40 7.59 -12.12
N ALA A 34 17.67 8.26 -13.24
CA ALA A 34 16.68 9.09 -13.93
C ALA A 34 15.59 8.27 -14.66
N HIS A 35 15.87 7.00 -14.98
CA HIS A 35 14.96 6.11 -15.71
C HIS A 35 14.95 4.72 -15.10
N LEU A 36 13.79 4.08 -15.01
CA LEU A 36 13.73 2.65 -14.69
C LEU A 36 14.33 1.84 -15.86
N PRO A 37 15.22 0.88 -15.60
CA PRO A 37 15.70 -0.03 -16.64
C PRO A 37 14.53 -0.73 -17.33
N GLY A 38 14.54 -0.72 -18.68
CA GLY A 38 13.44 -1.29 -19.46
C GLY A 38 12.20 -0.39 -19.58
N GLN A 39 12.29 0.91 -19.27
CA GLN A 39 11.24 1.86 -19.67
C GLN A 39 11.08 1.91 -21.20
N GLY A 40 9.82 2.02 -21.63
CA GLY A 40 9.44 1.94 -23.05
C GLY A 40 8.80 0.61 -23.40
N GLY A 41 7.79 0.19 -22.63
CA GLY A 41 6.91 -0.91 -23.02
C GLY A 41 6.36 -0.70 -24.44
N PRO A 42 5.80 -1.74 -25.08
CA PRO A 42 5.41 -1.71 -26.50
C PRO A 42 4.40 -0.61 -26.87
N ASP A 43 3.75 0.03 -25.89
CA ASP A 43 2.86 1.17 -26.08
C ASP A 43 3.38 2.43 -25.36
N ALA A 44 4.01 3.33 -26.11
CA ALA A 44 4.53 4.60 -25.61
C ALA A 44 3.43 5.66 -25.31
N THR A 45 2.14 5.35 -25.55
CA THR A 45 1.04 6.30 -25.34
C THR A 45 0.47 6.25 -23.92
N VAL A 46 0.82 5.23 -23.13
CA VAL A 46 0.34 5.07 -21.76
C VAL A 46 1.03 6.08 -20.85
N ARG A 47 0.23 6.97 -20.25
CA ARG A 47 0.70 7.94 -19.27
C ARG A 47 0.86 7.31 -17.90
N SER A 48 1.77 7.85 -17.10
CA SER A 48 1.95 7.44 -15.71
C SER A 48 0.71 7.72 -14.85
N TRP A 49 0.59 7.03 -13.72
CA TRP A 49 -0.50 7.29 -12.76
C TRP A 49 -0.55 8.77 -12.37
N ALA A 50 0.60 9.38 -12.02
CA ALA A 50 0.69 10.79 -11.66
C ALA A 50 0.08 11.71 -12.73
N GLU A 51 0.45 11.50 -14.00
CA GLU A 51 -0.06 12.28 -15.14
C GLU A 51 -1.57 12.05 -15.38
N THR A 52 -2.08 10.83 -15.16
CA THR A 52 -3.52 10.55 -15.29
C THR A 52 -4.35 11.23 -14.20
N GLN A 53 -3.76 11.43 -13.01
CA GLN A 53 -4.40 12.10 -11.88
C GLN A 53 -4.15 13.63 -11.86
N GLY A 54 -3.43 14.17 -12.85
CA GLY A 54 -3.15 15.60 -12.95
C GLY A 54 -2.00 16.10 -12.04
N TYR A 55 -1.23 15.19 -11.44
CA TYR A 55 0.00 15.55 -10.73
C TYR A 55 1.12 15.93 -11.70
N PRO A 56 2.10 16.74 -11.26
CA PRO A 56 3.29 17.02 -12.06
C PRO A 56 4.03 15.73 -12.40
N HIS A 57 4.84 15.80 -13.46
CA HIS A 57 5.60 14.70 -14.07
C HIS A 57 5.98 13.55 -13.13
N TYR A 58 5.77 12.31 -13.59
CA TYR A 58 6.22 11.13 -12.86
C TYR A 58 7.74 11.11 -12.72
N LEU A 59 8.18 10.97 -11.46
CA LEU A 59 9.58 10.76 -11.12
C LEU A 59 9.78 9.27 -10.82
N ALA A 60 10.63 8.63 -11.63
CA ALA A 60 10.99 7.23 -11.43
C ALA A 60 11.72 7.05 -10.07
N PRO A 61 11.38 6.00 -9.29
CA PRO A 61 12.16 5.66 -8.12
C PRO A 61 13.56 5.19 -8.54
N PRO A 62 14.61 5.41 -7.73
CA PRO A 62 15.98 5.01 -8.03
C PRO A 62 16.14 3.48 -7.87
N ILE A 63 15.72 2.73 -8.90
CA ILE A 63 15.75 1.26 -8.91
C ILE A 63 16.56 0.77 -10.12
N PRO A 64 17.62 -0.04 -9.93
CA PRO A 64 18.18 -0.44 -8.63
C PRO A 64 18.76 0.76 -7.88
N TYR A 65 18.73 0.69 -6.55
CA TYR A 65 19.35 1.73 -5.73
C TYR A 65 20.87 1.66 -5.90
N PRO A 66 21.55 2.79 -6.20
CA PRO A 66 22.94 2.74 -6.68
C PRO A 66 23.99 2.56 -5.58
N LEU A 67 23.60 2.58 -4.30
CA LEU A 67 24.51 2.48 -3.15
C LEU A 67 24.16 1.27 -2.28
N HIS A 68 25.16 0.55 -1.79
CA HIS A 68 24.98 -0.41 -0.71
C HIS A 68 25.10 0.30 0.64
N VAL A 69 23.99 0.53 1.35
CA VAL A 69 23.99 1.39 2.55
C VAL A 69 24.88 0.89 3.69
N THR A 70 25.10 -0.43 3.77
CA THR A 70 25.94 -1.09 4.78
C THR A 70 27.45 -1.03 4.49
N THR A 71 27.84 -0.44 3.36
CA THR A 71 29.25 -0.28 2.97
C THR A 71 29.54 1.22 2.85
N PRO A 72 30.63 1.74 3.45
CA PRO A 72 30.96 3.16 3.33
C PRO A 72 31.16 3.56 1.87
N ALA A 73 30.88 4.82 1.54
CA ALA A 73 30.97 5.35 0.19
C ALA A 73 31.71 6.69 0.15
N ILE A 74 32.52 6.89 -0.90
CA ILE A 74 33.03 8.20 -1.30
C ILE A 74 32.34 8.59 -2.60
N LEU A 75 31.63 9.71 -2.54
CA LEU A 75 30.95 10.34 -3.66
C LEU A 75 31.82 11.49 -4.17
N TRP A 76 32.06 11.57 -5.46
CA TRP A 76 32.94 12.59 -6.04
C TRP A 76 32.35 13.23 -7.29
N GLY A 77 32.90 14.39 -7.66
CA GLY A 77 32.42 15.17 -8.80
C GLY A 77 31.12 15.89 -8.49
N VAL A 78 30.93 16.28 -7.23
CA VAL A 78 29.73 17.03 -6.81
C VAL A 78 29.99 18.51 -7.02
N ASP A 79 29.02 19.20 -7.58
CA ASP A 79 28.96 20.65 -7.60
C ASP A 79 27.64 21.13 -6.98
N ALA A 80 27.48 22.45 -6.89
CA ALA A 80 26.29 23.06 -6.32
C ALA A 80 24.99 22.68 -7.05
N ALA A 81 25.05 22.34 -8.34
CA ALA A 81 23.89 21.95 -9.13
C ALA A 81 23.45 20.51 -8.86
N HIS A 82 24.39 19.61 -8.56
CA HIS A 82 24.09 18.21 -8.24
C HIS A 82 23.60 18.00 -6.80
N LEU A 83 23.95 18.89 -5.87
CA LEU A 83 23.70 18.70 -4.44
C LEU A 83 22.22 18.44 -4.08
N PRO A 84 21.21 19.17 -4.61
CA PRO A 84 19.81 18.89 -4.32
C PRO A 84 19.39 17.48 -4.76
N ALA A 85 19.75 17.09 -5.99
CA ALA A 85 19.41 15.78 -6.53
C ALA A 85 20.11 14.65 -5.77
N LEU A 86 21.36 14.86 -5.35
CA LEU A 86 22.09 13.92 -4.50
C LEU A 86 21.42 13.75 -3.14
N ARG A 87 21.00 14.83 -2.48
CA ARG A 87 20.28 14.76 -1.21
C ARG A 87 18.97 13.99 -1.35
N THR A 88 18.19 14.29 -2.38
CA THR A 88 16.94 13.58 -2.67
C THR A 88 17.21 12.10 -2.82
N LEU A 89 18.21 11.71 -3.62
CA LEU A 89 18.59 10.31 -3.81
C LEU A 89 19.02 9.63 -2.50
N LEU A 90 19.89 10.26 -1.71
CA LEU A 90 20.38 9.67 -0.47
C LEU A 90 19.23 9.45 0.52
N ALA A 91 18.29 10.40 0.60
CA ALA A 91 17.12 10.32 1.47
C ALA A 91 16.15 9.17 1.15
N TRP A 92 16.29 8.49 -0.01
CA TRP A 92 15.53 7.28 -0.30
C TRP A 92 15.88 6.11 0.64
N ARG A 93 17.13 5.99 1.09
CA ARG A 93 17.59 4.85 1.92
C ARG A 93 18.34 5.25 3.18
N TYR A 94 18.93 6.44 3.24
CA TYR A 94 19.61 6.94 4.44
C TYR A 94 18.68 7.78 5.30
N PRO A 95 18.75 7.66 6.63
CA PRO A 95 17.95 8.48 7.54
C PRO A 95 18.43 9.95 7.55
N PRO A 96 17.58 10.90 7.97
CA PRO A 96 17.92 12.33 7.94
C PRO A 96 19.13 12.69 8.81
N ASP A 97 19.38 11.93 9.89
CA ASP A 97 20.49 12.08 10.81
C ASP A 97 21.78 11.36 10.35
N GLN A 98 21.75 10.67 9.21
CA GLN A 98 22.92 10.01 8.63
C GLN A 98 24.10 10.99 8.58
N PRO A 99 25.24 10.67 9.21
CA PRO A 99 26.42 11.51 9.14
C PRO A 99 26.98 11.53 7.72
N VAL A 100 27.37 12.72 7.26
CA VAL A 100 28.03 12.96 5.99
C VAL A 100 29.22 13.88 6.25
N THR A 101 30.40 13.49 5.78
CA THR A 101 31.61 14.32 5.91
C THR A 101 31.94 14.94 4.55
N PRO A 102 31.78 16.27 4.38
CA PRO A 102 32.23 16.95 3.18
C PRO A 102 33.76 17.00 3.11
N LEU A 103 34.29 16.85 1.91
CA LEU A 103 35.72 16.81 1.63
C LEU A 103 36.03 17.76 0.47
N HIS A 104 37.22 18.35 0.49
CA HIS A 104 37.75 19.11 -0.64
C HIS A 104 39.08 18.55 -1.10
N HIS A 105 39.30 18.52 -2.41
CA HIS A 105 40.62 18.26 -2.96
C HIS A 105 41.20 19.54 -3.60
N ASP A 106 42.47 19.83 -3.31
CA ASP A 106 43.19 20.92 -3.96
C ASP A 106 43.74 20.47 -5.34
N PRO A 107 44.19 21.40 -6.20
CA PRO A 107 44.81 21.05 -7.48
C PRO A 107 46.09 20.20 -7.36
N ALA A 108 46.70 20.13 -6.17
CA ALA A 108 47.84 19.27 -5.87
C ALA A 108 47.41 17.86 -5.40
N GLY A 109 46.11 17.58 -5.33
CA GLY A 109 45.54 16.29 -4.94
C GLY A 109 45.48 16.05 -3.42
N ARG A 110 45.71 17.08 -2.60
CA ARG A 110 45.55 16.97 -1.14
C ARG A 110 44.08 17.07 -0.77
N VAL A 111 43.63 16.20 0.14
CA VAL A 111 42.26 16.18 0.62
C VAL A 111 42.18 16.74 2.04
N THR A 112 41.22 17.62 2.29
CA THR A 112 40.91 18.17 3.61
C THR A 112 39.47 17.86 4.01
N CYS A 113 39.28 17.43 5.25
CA CYS A 113 37.96 17.21 5.83
C CYS A 113 37.34 18.49 6.36
N GLN A 114 36.06 18.70 6.06
CA GLN A 114 35.25 19.69 6.75
C GLN A 114 34.55 19.06 7.95
N THR A 115 33.90 19.90 8.76
CA THR A 115 33.05 19.46 9.86
C THR A 115 31.97 18.51 9.33
N GLN A 116 31.83 17.37 10.00
CA GLN A 116 30.75 16.42 9.71
C GLN A 116 29.39 17.05 9.96
N VAL A 117 28.46 16.81 9.05
CA VAL A 117 27.06 17.27 9.11
C VAL A 117 26.12 16.07 9.01
N THR A 118 24.82 16.29 9.10
CA THR A 118 23.82 15.26 8.82
C THR A 118 23.28 15.42 7.40
N LEU A 119 22.69 14.36 6.84
CA LEU A 119 22.05 14.43 5.53
C LEU A 119 20.96 15.52 5.46
N ALA A 120 20.21 15.71 6.54
CA ALA A 120 19.19 16.75 6.64
C ALA A 120 19.77 18.16 6.51
N THR A 121 20.94 18.43 7.11
CA THR A 121 21.59 19.74 7.15
C THR A 121 22.69 19.91 6.10
N LEU A 122 22.80 18.97 5.15
CA LEU A 122 23.80 18.98 4.11
C LEU A 122 23.57 20.14 3.13
N GLU A 123 24.28 21.24 3.32
CA GLU A 123 24.26 22.43 2.45
C GLU A 123 25.65 22.83 1.96
N ALA A 124 26.70 22.16 2.46
CA ALA A 124 28.08 22.51 2.19
C ALA A 124 28.45 22.31 0.71
N ALA A 125 29.07 23.33 0.12
CA ALA A 125 29.72 23.21 -1.18
C ALA A 125 31.02 22.41 -1.02
N ALA A 126 31.01 21.14 -1.42
CA ALA A 126 32.15 20.25 -1.42
C ALA A 126 32.21 19.46 -2.74
N ASP A 127 33.43 19.10 -3.17
CA ASP A 127 33.64 18.34 -4.40
C ASP A 127 33.62 16.80 -4.18
N LEU A 128 33.69 16.41 -2.91
CA LEU A 128 33.74 15.05 -2.40
C LEU A 128 32.86 14.93 -1.14
N PHE A 129 32.19 13.80 -0.97
CA PHE A 129 31.48 13.46 0.26
C PHE A 129 31.82 12.05 0.70
N TYR A 130 32.09 11.89 1.98
CA TYR A 130 32.19 10.58 2.62
C TYR A 130 30.90 10.27 3.37
N LEU A 131 30.33 9.11 3.05
CA LEU A 131 29.22 8.49 3.77
C LEU A 131 29.77 7.26 4.50
N PRO A 132 29.74 7.23 5.83
CA PRO A 132 30.03 6.00 6.57
C PRO A 132 28.96 4.95 6.31
N ALA A 133 29.29 3.68 6.54
CA ALA A 133 28.31 2.60 6.51
C ALA A 133 27.18 2.87 7.50
N LEU A 134 25.95 2.64 7.06
CA LEU A 134 24.77 2.60 7.91
C LEU A 134 24.66 1.18 8.50
N PRO A 135 24.84 0.99 9.82
CA PRO A 135 24.66 -0.30 10.45
C PRO A 135 23.23 -0.80 10.25
N ILE A 136 23.05 -2.13 10.12
CA ILE A 136 21.72 -2.73 9.93
C ILE A 136 20.75 -2.35 11.08
N THR A 137 21.27 -2.11 12.28
CA THR A 137 20.51 -1.70 13.47
C THR A 137 19.97 -0.27 13.40
N GLN A 138 20.44 0.55 12.46
CA GLN A 138 20.02 1.94 12.21
C GLN A 138 19.37 2.08 10.83
N ASN A 139 19.19 0.98 10.10
CA ASN A 139 18.74 0.98 8.72
C ASN A 139 17.21 1.02 8.59
N GLU A 140 16.60 2.09 9.08
CA GLU A 140 15.14 2.19 9.26
C GLU A 140 14.36 2.45 7.95
N ARG A 141 15.03 2.85 6.86
CA ARG A 141 14.39 3.20 5.58
C ARG A 141 14.55 2.13 4.50
N ASP A 142 15.31 1.07 4.78
CA ASP A 142 15.53 -0.03 3.86
C ASP A 142 14.69 -1.25 4.27
N PRO A 143 14.00 -1.94 3.35
CA PRO A 143 13.31 -3.19 3.64
C PRO A 143 14.20 -4.24 4.32
N GLU A 144 15.51 -4.28 4.04
CA GLU A 144 16.42 -5.19 4.72
C GLU A 144 16.53 -4.93 6.22
N GLY A 145 16.42 -3.66 6.65
CA GLY A 145 16.41 -3.29 8.06
C GLY A 145 15.19 -3.86 8.79
N LEU A 146 14.00 -3.74 8.20
CA LEU A 146 12.79 -4.33 8.78
C LEU A 146 12.85 -5.86 8.80
N VAL A 147 13.38 -6.49 7.74
CA VAL A 147 13.63 -7.94 7.72
C VAL A 147 14.56 -8.36 8.87
N TRP A 148 15.60 -7.59 9.13
CA TRP A 148 16.50 -7.83 10.27
C TRP A 148 15.77 -7.69 11.61
N VAL A 149 14.93 -6.66 11.80
CA VAL A 149 14.13 -6.47 13.01
C VAL A 149 13.26 -7.70 13.28
N VAL A 150 12.50 -8.15 12.26
CA VAL A 150 11.62 -9.32 12.37
C VAL A 150 12.41 -10.59 12.70
N ALA A 151 13.54 -10.82 12.03
CA ALA A 151 14.42 -11.94 12.32
C ALA A 151 14.98 -11.89 13.76
N ARG A 152 15.28 -10.69 14.29
CA ARG A 152 15.77 -10.52 15.66
C ARG A 152 14.67 -10.77 16.70
N LEU A 153 13.44 -10.37 16.43
CA LEU A 153 12.27 -10.59 17.29
C LEU A 153 11.93 -12.08 17.39
N LEU A 154 11.94 -12.80 16.27
CA LEU A 154 11.58 -14.22 16.16
C LEU A 154 12.77 -15.18 16.37
N GLY A 155 13.99 -14.65 16.50
CA GLY A 155 15.23 -15.42 16.65
C GLY A 155 15.64 -15.73 18.10
N PRO A 156 16.77 -16.42 18.30
CA PRO A 156 17.31 -16.71 19.62
C PRO A 156 17.53 -15.44 20.47
N GLY A 157 17.02 -15.45 21.70
CA GLY A 157 17.07 -14.28 22.60
C GLY A 157 16.24 -13.10 22.09
N GLY A 158 15.25 -13.36 21.22
CA GLY A 158 14.25 -12.41 20.75
C GLY A 158 13.12 -12.17 21.75
N CYS A 159 12.03 -11.56 21.30
CA CYS A 159 10.91 -11.19 22.16
C CYS A 159 10.10 -12.45 22.54
N PRO A 160 9.87 -12.72 23.85
CA PRO A 160 9.11 -13.90 24.28
C PRO A 160 7.66 -13.97 23.78
N TRP A 161 7.06 -12.84 23.42
CA TRP A 161 5.72 -12.81 22.84
C TRP A 161 5.75 -13.16 21.34
N ASP A 162 6.66 -12.56 20.57
CA ASP A 162 6.79 -12.79 19.13
C ASP A 162 7.18 -14.23 18.81
N VAL A 163 8.15 -14.80 19.54
CA VAL A 163 8.60 -16.19 19.31
C VAL A 163 7.52 -17.25 19.57
N ARG A 164 6.44 -16.91 20.30
CA ARG A 164 5.31 -17.82 20.55
C ARG A 164 4.23 -17.74 19.48
N GLN A 165 4.34 -16.80 18.54
CA GLN A 165 3.36 -16.63 17.49
C GLN A 165 3.41 -17.79 16.50
N THR A 166 2.26 -18.07 15.91
CA THR A 166 2.06 -19.08 14.87
C THR A 166 1.30 -18.44 13.71
N HIS A 167 1.29 -19.09 12.54
CA HIS A 167 0.44 -18.63 11.45
C HIS A 167 -1.03 -18.51 11.85
N GLN A 168 -1.51 -19.37 12.76
CA GLN A 168 -2.89 -19.39 13.20
C GLN A 168 -3.22 -18.26 14.17
N SER A 169 -2.29 -17.90 15.07
CA SER A 169 -2.49 -16.81 16.04
C SER A 169 -2.42 -15.43 15.39
N LEU A 170 -1.63 -15.26 14.33
CA LEU A 170 -1.49 -13.99 13.61
C LEU A 170 -2.63 -13.69 12.63
N ARG A 171 -3.58 -14.61 12.40
CA ARG A 171 -4.70 -14.38 11.47
C ARG A 171 -5.60 -13.21 11.88
N GLY A 172 -5.79 -13.02 13.19
CA GLY A 172 -6.60 -11.93 13.73
C GLY A 172 -5.97 -10.58 13.40
N ALA A 173 -4.72 -10.40 13.83
CA ALA A 173 -3.92 -9.22 13.51
C ALA A 173 -3.90 -8.92 12.01
N LEU A 174 -3.60 -9.91 11.16
CA LEU A 174 -3.61 -9.71 9.70
C LEU A 174 -4.95 -9.17 9.16
N LEU A 175 -6.07 -9.60 9.74
CA LEU A 175 -7.39 -9.10 9.35
C LEU A 175 -7.64 -7.70 9.92
N GLU A 176 -7.22 -7.44 11.15
CA GLU A 176 -7.32 -6.14 11.83
C GLU A 176 -6.53 -5.08 11.04
N GLU A 177 -5.24 -5.29 10.79
CA GLU A 177 -4.40 -4.34 10.02
C GLU A 177 -4.98 -4.07 8.62
N ALA A 178 -5.54 -5.11 7.98
CA ALA A 178 -6.16 -4.96 6.68
C ALA A 178 -7.43 -4.08 6.74
N HIS A 179 -8.16 -4.09 7.85
CA HIS A 179 -9.29 -3.18 8.05
C HIS A 179 -8.81 -1.79 8.45
N GLU A 180 -7.76 -1.65 9.25
CA GLU A 180 -7.21 -0.34 9.62
C GLU A 180 -6.66 0.40 8.39
N VAL A 181 -6.00 -0.30 7.45
CA VAL A 181 -5.67 0.25 6.13
C VAL A 181 -6.92 0.76 5.39
N LEU A 182 -8.02 0.00 5.43
CA LEU A 182 -9.28 0.42 4.78
C LEU A 182 -9.90 1.63 5.48
N GLU A 183 -9.82 1.70 6.81
CA GLU A 183 -10.29 2.85 7.59
C GLU A 183 -9.49 4.11 7.28
N ALA A 184 -8.16 4.02 7.18
CA ALA A 184 -7.31 5.13 6.79
C ALA A 184 -7.61 5.62 5.36
N LEU A 185 -7.83 4.70 4.41
CA LEU A 185 -8.26 5.03 3.05
C LEU A 185 -9.61 5.76 3.03
N ASP A 186 -10.60 5.25 3.77
CA ASP A 186 -11.94 5.85 3.84
C ASP A 186 -11.92 7.24 4.52
N ALA A 187 -11.00 7.44 5.46
CA ALA A 187 -10.80 8.71 6.16
C ALA A 187 -9.97 9.74 5.35
N GLY A 188 -9.28 9.31 4.28
CA GLY A 188 -8.30 10.14 3.58
C GLY A 188 -7.07 10.47 4.42
N ASP A 189 -6.77 9.67 5.45
CA ASP A 189 -5.64 9.87 6.35
C ASP A 189 -4.38 9.24 5.75
N MET A 190 -3.57 10.06 5.09
CA MET A 190 -2.33 9.60 4.46
C MET A 190 -1.22 9.25 5.46
N ILE A 191 -1.25 9.81 6.67
CA ILE A 191 -0.28 9.47 7.71
C ILE A 191 -0.64 8.11 8.29
N GLY A 192 -1.90 7.94 8.71
CA GLY A 192 -2.44 6.66 9.15
C GLY A 192 -2.25 5.57 8.08
N LEU A 193 -2.56 5.87 6.81
CA LEU A 193 -2.36 4.89 5.73
C LEU A 193 -0.90 4.40 5.63
N SER A 194 0.08 5.27 5.85
CA SER A 194 1.49 4.86 5.85
C SER A 194 1.85 3.98 7.05
N GLU A 195 1.24 4.23 8.20
CA GLU A 195 1.41 3.45 9.43
C GLU A 195 0.81 2.04 9.26
N GLU A 196 -0.46 1.96 8.89
CA GLU A 196 -1.19 0.70 8.75
C GLU A 196 -0.64 -0.19 7.61
N LEU A 197 -0.13 0.41 6.53
CA LEU A 197 0.59 -0.34 5.50
C LEU A 197 1.90 -0.95 6.02
N GLY A 198 2.53 -0.29 6.99
CA GLY A 198 3.70 -0.79 7.71
C GLY A 198 3.36 -2.01 8.57
N ASP A 199 2.25 -1.97 9.32
CA ASP A 199 1.81 -3.07 10.18
C ASP A 199 1.29 -4.27 9.37
N LEU A 200 0.62 -4.02 8.25
CA LEU A 200 0.29 -5.06 7.29
C LEU A 200 1.55 -5.69 6.68
N LEU A 201 2.58 -4.89 6.37
CA LEU A 201 3.87 -5.39 5.90
C LEU A 201 4.60 -6.22 6.97
N LEU A 202 4.55 -5.79 8.23
CA LEU A 202 5.11 -6.52 9.37
C LEU A 202 4.49 -7.91 9.48
N ASN A 203 3.17 -8.03 9.33
CA ASN A 203 2.47 -9.32 9.30
C ASN A 203 3.01 -10.24 8.18
N ILE A 204 3.19 -9.72 6.96
CA ILE A 204 3.73 -10.49 5.82
C ILE A 204 5.15 -11.00 6.13
N LEU A 205 5.99 -10.16 6.73
CA LEU A 205 7.36 -10.51 7.11
C LEU A 205 7.41 -11.54 8.24
N ALA A 206 6.56 -11.40 9.26
CA ALA A 206 6.46 -12.35 10.37
C ALA A 206 6.04 -13.74 9.88
N HIS A 207 5.00 -13.83 9.02
CA HIS A 207 4.62 -15.09 8.39
C HIS A 207 5.76 -15.70 7.55
N SER A 208 6.50 -14.87 6.81
CA SER A 208 7.62 -15.33 5.99
C SER A 208 8.79 -15.85 6.83
N GLU A 209 9.09 -15.19 7.95
CA GLU A 209 10.16 -15.61 8.86
C GLU A 209 9.78 -16.89 9.63
N ILE A 210 8.54 -16.99 10.13
CA ILE A 210 8.04 -18.23 10.74
C ILE A 210 8.13 -19.39 9.74
N ALA A 211 7.69 -19.20 8.50
CA ALA A 211 7.77 -20.24 7.47
C ALA A 211 9.22 -20.64 7.14
N ARG A 212 10.15 -19.68 7.15
CA ARG A 212 11.57 -19.92 6.91
C ARG A 212 12.18 -20.78 8.01
N GLN A 213 11.86 -20.48 9.28
CA GLN A 213 12.33 -21.27 10.42
C GLN A 213 11.77 -22.71 10.40
N HIS A 214 10.58 -22.92 9.83
CA HIS A 214 9.99 -24.25 9.62
C HIS A 214 10.48 -24.95 8.34
N GLY A 215 11.36 -24.33 7.55
CA GLY A 215 11.88 -24.90 6.29
C GLY A 215 10.83 -25.02 5.18
N ALA A 216 9.72 -24.26 5.24
CA ALA A 216 8.63 -24.35 4.28
C ALA A 216 8.83 -23.40 3.08
N PHE A 217 8.94 -22.09 3.34
CA PHE A 217 9.24 -21.06 2.35
C PHE A 217 9.83 -19.83 3.05
N SER A 218 10.42 -18.92 2.28
CA SER A 218 11.03 -17.69 2.78
C SER A 218 10.45 -16.45 2.10
N LEU A 219 10.79 -15.25 2.61
CA LEU A 219 10.41 -14.00 1.96
C LEU A 219 10.84 -13.93 0.48
N PRO A 220 12.07 -14.32 0.09
CA PRO A 220 12.45 -14.43 -1.32
C PRO A 220 11.49 -15.31 -2.16
N ASP A 221 10.95 -16.39 -1.60
CA ASP A 221 9.99 -17.23 -2.32
C ASP A 221 8.66 -16.52 -2.53
N VAL A 222 8.17 -15.78 -1.52
CA VAL A 222 6.96 -14.96 -1.60
C VAL A 222 7.11 -13.89 -2.69
N VAL A 223 8.23 -13.15 -2.66
CA VAL A 223 8.57 -12.12 -3.65
C VAL A 223 8.67 -12.73 -5.05
N ALA A 224 9.41 -13.83 -5.21
CA ALA A 224 9.60 -14.46 -6.51
C ALA A 224 8.28 -14.99 -7.09
N GLN A 225 7.38 -15.51 -6.25
CA GLN A 225 6.05 -15.95 -6.67
C GLN A 225 5.20 -14.80 -7.19
N VAL A 226 5.12 -13.67 -6.46
CA VAL A 226 4.32 -12.52 -6.91
C VAL A 226 4.96 -11.83 -8.10
N THR A 227 6.29 -11.67 -8.15
CA THR A 227 7.00 -11.06 -9.27
C THR A 227 6.79 -11.84 -10.57
N ARG A 228 7.04 -13.16 -10.58
CA ARG A 228 6.80 -13.99 -11.77
C ARG A 228 5.34 -13.92 -12.23
N LYS A 229 4.40 -13.96 -11.28
CA LYS A 229 2.97 -13.89 -11.55
C LYS A 229 2.57 -12.54 -12.17
N ILE A 230 3.06 -11.42 -11.65
CA ILE A 230 2.73 -10.09 -12.18
C ILE A 230 3.41 -9.88 -13.54
N ILE A 231 4.68 -10.23 -13.70
CA ILE A 231 5.37 -10.14 -15.00
C ILE A 231 4.64 -10.97 -16.06
N GLY A 232 4.33 -12.24 -15.76
CA GLY A 232 3.65 -13.14 -16.69
C GLY A 232 2.22 -12.70 -17.06
N ARG A 233 1.56 -11.92 -16.20
CA ARG A 233 0.21 -11.40 -16.43
C ARG A 233 0.17 -10.07 -17.16
N HIS A 234 1.32 -9.42 -17.35
CA HIS A 234 1.44 -8.14 -18.04
C HIS A 234 2.44 -8.23 -19.21
N PRO A 235 2.22 -9.11 -20.19
CA PRO A 235 3.08 -9.21 -21.38
C PRO A 235 3.09 -7.92 -22.22
N HIS A 236 2.10 -7.04 -22.02
CA HIS A 236 2.04 -5.72 -22.64
C HIS A 236 2.87 -4.65 -21.93
N VAL A 237 3.39 -4.94 -20.74
CA VAL A 237 4.34 -4.08 -20.03
C VAL A 237 5.75 -4.66 -20.13
N PHE A 238 5.89 -5.98 -19.91
CA PHE A 238 7.20 -6.64 -19.75
C PHE A 238 7.61 -7.51 -20.95
N GLY A 239 6.83 -7.53 -22.04
CA GLY A 239 7.12 -8.29 -23.26
C GLY A 239 6.81 -7.48 -24.51
N ASP A 240 6.74 -8.17 -25.65
CA ASP A 240 6.67 -7.51 -26.96
C ASP A 240 5.24 -7.27 -27.48
N GLN A 241 4.21 -7.56 -26.68
CA GLN A 241 2.82 -7.53 -27.15
C GLN A 241 2.15 -6.18 -26.88
N SER A 242 1.80 -5.42 -27.91
CA SER A 242 0.98 -4.21 -27.71
C SER A 242 -0.50 -4.56 -27.43
N THR A 243 -1.15 -3.75 -26.59
CA THR A 243 -2.60 -3.80 -26.34
C THR A 243 -3.17 -2.40 -26.43
N GLN A 244 -4.09 -2.16 -27.35
CA GLN A 244 -4.63 -0.82 -27.60
C GLN A 244 -5.88 -0.45 -26.76
N HIS A 245 -6.44 -1.37 -25.96
CA HIS A 245 -7.66 -1.11 -25.18
C HIS A 245 -7.77 -1.87 -23.85
N GLU A 246 -8.23 -1.20 -22.79
CA GLU A 246 -8.45 -1.74 -21.43
C GLU A 246 -9.33 -3.00 -21.40
N GLY A 247 -10.42 -3.01 -22.18
CA GLY A 247 -11.33 -4.17 -22.25
C GLY A 247 -10.63 -5.45 -22.73
N GLN A 248 -9.62 -5.33 -23.61
CA GLN A 248 -8.83 -6.46 -24.07
C GLN A 248 -7.83 -6.93 -23.00
N ILE A 249 -7.30 -6.01 -22.17
CA ILE A 249 -6.39 -6.35 -21.07
C ILE A 249 -7.11 -7.25 -20.05
N HIS A 250 -8.33 -6.89 -19.65
CA HIS A 250 -9.10 -7.66 -18.69
C HIS A 250 -9.45 -9.07 -19.18
N GLN A 251 -9.88 -9.20 -20.43
CA GLN A 251 -10.17 -10.52 -21.04
C GLN A 251 -8.91 -11.41 -21.08
N ARG A 252 -7.78 -10.85 -21.52
CA ARG A 252 -6.49 -11.56 -21.57
C ARG A 252 -6.04 -11.98 -20.16
N TRP A 253 -6.22 -11.11 -19.18
CA TRP A 253 -5.86 -11.41 -17.79
C TRP A 253 -6.62 -12.63 -17.24
N GLU A 254 -7.90 -12.76 -17.55
CA GLU A 254 -8.68 -13.95 -17.18
C GLU A 254 -8.26 -15.21 -17.96
N GLN A 255 -7.89 -15.09 -19.25
CA GLN A 255 -7.34 -16.20 -20.03
C GLN A 255 -6.01 -16.71 -19.47
N ILE A 256 -5.10 -15.80 -19.10
CA ILE A 256 -3.81 -16.14 -18.48
C ILE A 256 -4.05 -16.86 -17.15
N LYS A 257 -4.97 -16.36 -16.30
CA LYS A 257 -5.35 -17.04 -15.05
C LYS A 257 -5.90 -18.45 -15.27
N ALA A 258 -6.74 -18.65 -16.29
CA ALA A 258 -7.30 -19.96 -16.59
C ALA A 258 -6.19 -20.95 -16.99
N THR A 259 -5.25 -20.49 -17.82
CA THR A 259 -4.08 -21.27 -18.25
C THR A 259 -3.16 -21.62 -17.07
N GLU A 260 -2.89 -20.66 -16.17
CA GLU A 260 -2.10 -20.89 -14.95
C GLU A 260 -2.73 -21.93 -14.01
N LEU A 261 -4.06 -21.94 -13.90
CA LEU A 261 -4.79 -22.91 -13.08
C LEU A 261 -4.69 -24.32 -13.69
N ALA A 262 -4.93 -24.44 -15.00
CA ALA A 262 -4.79 -25.69 -15.74
C ALA A 262 -3.37 -26.26 -15.62
N ALA A 263 -2.33 -25.43 -15.74
CA ALA A 263 -0.94 -25.84 -15.59
C ALA A 263 -0.59 -26.36 -14.17
N LYS A 264 -1.36 -25.96 -13.14
CA LYS A 264 -1.23 -26.45 -11.76
C LYS A 264 -2.08 -27.70 -11.49
N GLY A 265 -2.68 -28.31 -12.52
CA GLY A 265 -3.59 -29.44 -12.37
C GLY A 265 -4.88 -29.08 -11.62
N ARG A 266 -5.22 -27.78 -11.55
CA ARG A 266 -6.45 -27.29 -10.91
C ARG A 266 -7.37 -26.78 -12.01
N GLU A 267 -8.37 -27.54 -12.40
CA GLU A 267 -9.45 -27.01 -13.24
C GLU A 267 -10.44 -26.26 -12.37
N ARG A 268 -11.01 -25.16 -12.89
CA ARG A 268 -12.17 -24.54 -12.24
C ARG A 268 -13.36 -25.44 -12.46
N SER A 269 -13.84 -26.06 -11.40
CA SER A 269 -15.09 -26.83 -11.39
C SER A 269 -16.32 -25.92 -11.54
N SER A 270 -16.23 -24.66 -11.12
CA SER A 270 -17.32 -23.70 -11.16
C SER A 270 -16.87 -22.33 -11.67
N ALA A 271 -17.76 -21.63 -12.39
CA ALA A 271 -17.57 -20.22 -12.74
C ALA A 271 -17.40 -19.31 -11.52
N LEU A 272 -17.92 -19.75 -10.37
CA LEU A 272 -17.89 -19.03 -9.10
C LEU A 272 -16.60 -19.26 -8.30
N ASP A 273 -15.75 -20.24 -8.68
CA ASP A 273 -14.52 -20.58 -7.95
C ASP A 273 -13.58 -19.38 -7.75
N GLY A 274 -12.94 -19.29 -6.59
CA GLY A 274 -12.00 -18.20 -6.24
C GLY A 274 -12.64 -16.98 -5.56
N VAL A 275 -13.85 -17.13 -5.02
CA VAL A 275 -14.37 -16.26 -3.96
C VAL A 275 -13.93 -16.86 -2.62
N PRO A 276 -13.06 -16.19 -1.83
CA PRO A 276 -12.65 -16.68 -0.52
C PRO A 276 -13.85 -16.81 0.42
N ALA A 277 -13.91 -17.90 1.19
CA ALA A 277 -15.00 -18.12 2.15
C ALA A 277 -15.01 -17.08 3.29
N GLY A 278 -13.84 -16.52 3.65
CA GLY A 278 -13.72 -15.47 4.67
C GLY A 278 -13.89 -14.04 4.14
N MET A 279 -14.34 -13.85 2.90
CA MET A 279 -14.60 -12.52 2.36
C MET A 279 -15.86 -11.92 3.03
N PRO A 280 -15.88 -10.61 3.35
CA PRO A 280 -17.08 -9.95 3.84
C PRO A 280 -18.29 -10.18 2.92
N ALA A 281 -19.48 -10.31 3.51
CA ALA A 281 -20.64 -10.86 2.82
C ALA A 281 -21.08 -10.01 1.60
N LEU A 282 -21.04 -8.67 1.69
CA LEU A 282 -21.43 -7.82 0.55
C LEU A 282 -20.37 -7.87 -0.54
N ALA A 283 -19.08 -7.83 -0.18
CA ALA A 283 -17.99 -8.02 -1.14
C ALA A 283 -18.07 -9.39 -1.85
N ALA A 284 -18.41 -10.45 -1.10
CA ALA A 284 -18.61 -11.78 -1.65
C ALA A 284 -19.80 -11.82 -2.62
N ALA A 285 -20.95 -11.25 -2.24
CA ALA A 285 -22.14 -11.14 -3.08
C ALA A 285 -21.85 -10.39 -4.39
N GLN A 286 -21.16 -9.24 -4.31
CA GLN A 286 -20.73 -8.49 -5.49
C GLN A 286 -19.79 -9.31 -6.39
N LYS A 287 -18.84 -10.04 -5.80
CA LYS A 287 -17.87 -10.85 -6.55
C LYS A 287 -18.52 -12.07 -7.21
N LEU A 288 -19.43 -12.76 -6.51
CA LEU A 288 -20.23 -13.85 -7.05
C LEU A 288 -21.10 -13.36 -8.21
N GLY A 289 -21.76 -12.23 -8.02
CA GLY A 289 -22.53 -11.57 -9.06
C GLY A 289 -21.72 -11.21 -10.30
N LYS A 290 -20.57 -10.56 -10.12
CA LYS A 290 -19.65 -10.22 -11.23
C LYS A 290 -19.17 -11.47 -11.96
N LYS A 291 -19.02 -12.60 -11.28
CA LYS A 291 -18.65 -13.89 -11.89
C LYS A 291 -19.80 -14.52 -12.66
N ALA A 292 -21.00 -14.56 -12.09
CA ALA A 292 -22.20 -15.06 -12.77
C ALA A 292 -22.53 -14.22 -14.02
N ALA A 293 -22.40 -12.89 -13.94
CA ALA A 293 -22.60 -12.01 -15.08
C ALA A 293 -21.68 -12.33 -16.28
N ARG A 294 -20.45 -12.80 -16.02
CA ARG A 294 -19.50 -13.20 -17.07
C ARG A 294 -19.92 -14.45 -17.83
N THR A 295 -20.79 -15.29 -17.27
CA THR A 295 -21.34 -16.47 -17.97
C THR A 295 -22.60 -16.14 -18.76
N GLY A 296 -22.99 -14.86 -18.84
CA GLY A 296 -24.26 -14.43 -19.42
C GLY A 296 -25.42 -14.36 -18.43
N PHE A 297 -25.21 -14.73 -17.15
CA PHE A 297 -26.21 -14.57 -16.10
C PHE A 297 -26.15 -13.14 -15.52
N ALA A 298 -26.52 -12.17 -16.35
CA ALA A 298 -26.49 -10.75 -16.05
C ALA A 298 -27.85 -10.10 -16.32
N TRP A 299 -28.17 -9.06 -15.56
CA TRP A 299 -29.24 -8.14 -15.93
C TRP A 299 -28.69 -7.13 -16.94
N PHE A 300 -29.55 -6.64 -17.82
CA PHE A 300 -29.12 -5.81 -18.95
C PHE A 300 -28.58 -4.45 -18.52
N ASP A 301 -29.15 -3.88 -17.45
CA ASP A 301 -28.84 -2.54 -16.97
C ASP A 301 -29.24 -2.33 -15.50
N ALA A 302 -28.94 -1.12 -14.99
CA ALA A 302 -29.34 -0.72 -13.65
C ALA A 302 -30.87 -0.74 -13.46
N THR A 303 -31.65 -0.44 -14.50
CA THR A 303 -33.13 -0.49 -14.47
C THR A 303 -33.64 -1.88 -14.13
N SER A 304 -33.06 -2.90 -14.76
CA SER A 304 -33.39 -4.30 -14.52
C SER A 304 -32.99 -4.74 -13.10
N ALA A 305 -31.86 -4.25 -12.60
CA ALA A 305 -31.43 -4.48 -11.21
C ALA A 305 -32.38 -3.81 -10.20
N TRP A 306 -32.88 -2.60 -10.49
CA TRP A 306 -33.91 -1.95 -9.69
C TRP A 306 -35.22 -2.72 -9.68
N ALA A 307 -35.67 -3.23 -10.83
CA ALA A 307 -36.89 -4.04 -10.89
C ALA A 307 -36.79 -5.28 -9.99
N LYS A 308 -35.66 -6.00 -10.06
CA LYS A 308 -35.43 -7.15 -9.19
C LYS A 308 -35.32 -6.75 -7.72
N LEU A 309 -34.73 -5.61 -7.38
CA LEU A 309 -34.73 -5.11 -6.00
C LEU A 309 -36.16 -4.88 -5.47
N HIS A 310 -37.07 -4.37 -6.29
CA HIS A 310 -38.47 -4.19 -5.88
C HIS A 310 -39.19 -5.54 -5.70
N GLU A 311 -38.90 -6.51 -6.56
CA GLU A 311 -39.41 -7.89 -6.44
C GLU A 311 -38.99 -8.52 -5.09
N GLU A 312 -37.70 -8.49 -4.75
CA GLU A 312 -37.19 -9.03 -3.47
C GLU A 312 -37.77 -8.29 -2.25
N LEU A 313 -38.05 -6.98 -2.38
CA LEU A 313 -38.73 -6.21 -1.33
C LEU A 313 -40.18 -6.68 -1.12
N ASP A 314 -40.90 -6.96 -2.21
CA ASP A 314 -42.27 -7.46 -2.16
C ASP A 314 -42.32 -8.90 -1.63
N GLU A 315 -41.34 -9.75 -1.99
CA GLU A 315 -41.17 -11.11 -1.48
C GLU A 315 -40.87 -11.12 0.03
N LEU A 316 -39.92 -10.30 0.50
CA LEU A 316 -39.67 -10.13 1.93
C LEU A 316 -40.92 -9.66 2.68
N LYS A 317 -41.65 -8.69 2.11
CA LYS A 317 -42.89 -8.19 2.73
C LYS A 317 -43.94 -9.29 2.82
N ALA A 318 -44.09 -10.13 1.80
CA ALA A 318 -45.00 -11.27 1.83
C ALA A 318 -44.54 -12.32 2.87
N ALA A 319 -43.24 -12.62 2.94
CA ALA A 319 -42.69 -13.57 3.91
C ALA A 319 -42.94 -13.14 5.36
N THR A 320 -42.89 -11.84 5.68
CA THR A 320 -43.19 -11.34 7.04
C THR A 320 -44.66 -11.52 7.46
N GLN A 321 -45.56 -11.80 6.51
CA GLN A 321 -46.96 -12.13 6.81
C GLN A 321 -47.14 -13.61 7.17
N SER A 322 -46.11 -14.43 6.93
CA SER A 322 -46.06 -15.83 7.37
C SER A 322 -45.35 -15.95 8.72
N GLU A 323 -45.75 -16.90 9.57
CA GLU A 323 -45.08 -17.16 10.87
C GLU A 323 -43.75 -17.95 10.71
N HIS A 324 -43.17 -18.00 9.51
CA HIS A 324 -41.98 -18.79 9.21
C HIS A 324 -40.71 -17.93 9.22
N THR A 325 -40.08 -17.84 10.39
CA THR A 325 -38.84 -17.05 10.60
C THR A 325 -37.70 -17.42 9.64
N ALA A 326 -37.60 -18.70 9.23
CA ALA A 326 -36.58 -19.15 8.28
C ALA A 326 -36.77 -18.55 6.88
N HIS A 327 -38.02 -18.46 6.42
CA HIS A 327 -38.37 -17.88 5.12
C HIS A 327 -38.09 -16.37 5.12
N VAL A 328 -38.41 -15.66 6.20
CA VAL A 328 -38.05 -14.24 6.35
C VAL A 328 -36.53 -14.01 6.28
N ALA A 329 -35.73 -14.92 6.86
CA ALA A 329 -34.27 -14.82 6.81
C ALA A 329 -33.70 -15.09 5.41
N GLU A 330 -34.30 -16.01 4.65
CA GLU A 330 -33.98 -16.29 3.25
C GLU A 330 -34.22 -15.05 2.37
N GLU A 331 -35.43 -14.50 2.40
CA GLU A 331 -35.79 -13.30 1.63
C GLU A 331 -34.97 -12.06 2.03
N MET A 332 -34.62 -11.93 3.31
CA MET A 332 -33.69 -10.88 3.76
C MET A 332 -32.30 -11.07 3.15
N GLY A 333 -31.84 -12.31 3.05
CA GLY A 333 -30.58 -12.66 2.39
C GLY A 333 -30.58 -12.28 0.91
N ASP A 334 -31.65 -12.60 0.20
CA ASP A 334 -31.79 -12.29 -1.23
C ASP A 334 -31.91 -10.78 -1.47
N LEU A 335 -32.64 -10.05 -0.62
CA LEU A 335 -32.67 -8.59 -0.62
C LEU A 335 -31.27 -7.96 -0.46
N LEU A 336 -30.47 -8.48 0.47
CA LEU A 336 -29.09 -8.01 0.68
C LEU A 336 -28.20 -8.35 -0.53
N PHE A 337 -28.38 -9.54 -1.11
CA PHE A 337 -27.65 -9.96 -2.30
C PHE A 337 -27.96 -9.08 -3.51
N ILE A 338 -29.25 -8.82 -3.81
CA ILE A 338 -29.65 -7.94 -4.92
C ILE A 338 -29.17 -6.50 -4.68
N THR A 339 -29.16 -6.03 -3.42
CA THR A 339 -28.66 -4.69 -3.07
C THR A 339 -27.17 -4.57 -3.38
N ALA A 340 -26.37 -5.57 -2.99
CA ALA A 340 -24.96 -5.62 -3.32
C ALA A 340 -24.74 -5.65 -4.85
N ARG A 341 -25.56 -6.43 -5.56
CA ARG A 341 -25.52 -6.50 -7.03
C ARG A 341 -25.87 -5.17 -7.69
N LEU A 342 -26.92 -4.49 -7.23
CA LEU A 342 -27.31 -3.16 -7.72
C LEU A 342 -26.14 -2.18 -7.58
N ALA A 343 -25.45 -2.17 -6.45
CA ALA A 343 -24.26 -1.34 -6.26
C ALA A 343 -23.19 -1.59 -7.35
N SER A 344 -23.02 -2.83 -7.84
CA SER A 344 -22.11 -3.10 -8.96
C SER A 344 -22.55 -2.45 -10.28
N TYR A 345 -23.85 -2.34 -10.57
CA TYR A 345 -24.36 -1.61 -11.75
C TYR A 345 -24.24 -0.10 -11.60
N LEU A 346 -24.22 0.40 -10.36
CA LEU A 346 -24.00 1.80 -10.04
C LEU A 346 -22.51 2.18 -9.97
N GLY A 347 -21.60 1.23 -10.15
CA GLY A 347 -20.16 1.47 -10.02
C GLY A 347 -19.69 1.66 -8.56
N VAL A 348 -20.48 1.19 -7.59
CA VAL A 348 -20.23 1.35 -6.15
C VAL A 348 -19.75 0.03 -5.54
N ASP A 349 -18.72 0.12 -4.69
CA ASP A 349 -18.34 -0.99 -3.80
C ASP A 349 -19.33 -1.05 -2.62
N ALA A 350 -20.08 -2.16 -2.54
CA ALA A 350 -21.17 -2.28 -1.57
C ALA A 350 -20.65 -2.37 -0.12
N GLU A 351 -19.51 -3.03 0.07
CA GLU A 351 -18.91 -3.20 1.40
C GLU A 351 -18.38 -1.86 1.92
N ALA A 352 -17.66 -1.13 1.07
CA ALA A 352 -17.18 0.21 1.41
C ALA A 352 -18.35 1.18 1.67
N ALA A 353 -19.38 1.17 0.81
CA ALA A 353 -20.55 2.03 0.98
C ALA A 353 -21.28 1.79 2.31
N LEU A 354 -21.44 0.53 2.72
CA LEU A 354 -22.03 0.20 4.02
C LEU A 354 -21.10 0.63 5.17
N ARG A 355 -19.78 0.43 5.04
CA ARG A 355 -18.79 0.88 6.04
C ARG A 355 -18.89 2.39 6.27
N SER A 356 -18.91 3.19 5.20
CA SER A 356 -19.08 4.64 5.30
C SER A 356 -20.44 5.04 5.89
N ALA A 357 -21.52 4.30 5.58
CA ALA A 357 -22.83 4.52 6.18
C ALA A 357 -22.85 4.23 7.68
N ASN A 358 -22.19 3.15 8.12
CA ASN A 358 -22.04 2.79 9.54
C ASN A 358 -21.23 3.84 10.30
N GLN A 359 -20.12 4.31 9.73
CA GLN A 359 -19.33 5.40 10.33
C GLN A 359 -20.15 6.69 10.49
N LYS A 360 -20.93 7.06 9.46
CA LYS A 360 -21.86 8.20 9.52
C LYS A 360 -22.92 8.03 10.60
N PHE A 361 -23.48 6.83 10.75
CA PHE A 361 -24.42 6.53 11.83
C PHE A 361 -23.75 6.71 13.20
N ARG A 362 -22.56 6.13 13.40
CA ARG A 362 -21.78 6.24 14.63
C ARG A 362 -21.50 7.69 15.00
N ARG A 363 -20.98 8.50 14.07
CA ARG A 363 -20.71 9.94 14.32
C ARG A 363 -21.94 10.69 14.81
N ARG A 364 -23.08 10.49 14.13
CA ARG A 364 -24.34 11.16 14.48
C ARG A 364 -24.89 10.67 15.81
N PHE A 365 -24.78 9.39 16.11
CA PHE A 365 -25.22 8.86 17.39
C PHE A 365 -24.34 9.38 18.54
N THR A 366 -23.02 9.42 18.36
CA THR A 366 -22.08 10.02 19.34
C THR A 366 -22.32 11.50 19.55
N PHE A 367 -22.79 12.24 18.53
CA PHE A 367 -23.24 13.61 18.72
C PHE A 367 -24.44 13.69 19.70
N ILE A 368 -25.42 12.78 19.58
CA ILE A 368 -26.54 12.70 20.52
C ILE A 368 -26.03 12.41 21.93
N GLU A 369 -25.10 11.45 22.08
CA GLU A 369 -24.48 11.12 23.37
C GLU A 369 -23.79 12.33 24.00
N THR A 370 -23.00 13.05 23.20
CA THR A 370 -22.28 14.25 23.65
C THR A 370 -23.26 15.36 24.05
N HIS A 371 -24.34 15.54 23.29
CA HIS A 371 -25.37 16.53 23.58
C HIS A 371 -26.13 16.20 24.88
N ALA A 372 -26.49 14.93 25.10
CA ALA A 372 -27.12 14.47 26.33
C ALA A 372 -26.20 14.72 27.54
N ALA A 373 -24.94 14.33 27.41
CA ALA A 373 -23.93 14.49 28.47
C ALA A 373 -23.70 15.97 28.82
N ALA A 374 -23.67 16.86 27.82
CA ALA A 374 -23.54 18.30 28.03
C ALA A 374 -24.72 18.91 28.82
N GLN A 375 -25.88 18.26 28.80
CA GLN A 375 -27.05 18.63 29.59
C GLN A 375 -27.13 17.89 30.95
N GLY A 376 -26.12 17.09 31.28
CA GLY A 376 -26.12 16.24 32.48
C GLY A 376 -27.18 15.12 32.45
N ARG A 377 -27.64 14.73 31.25
CA ARG A 377 -28.63 13.67 31.02
C ARG A 377 -27.98 12.43 30.43
N THR A 378 -28.63 11.28 30.59
CA THR A 378 -28.31 10.07 29.84
C THR A 378 -29.23 9.94 28.62
N LEU A 379 -28.87 9.07 27.66
CA LEU A 379 -29.75 8.78 26.52
C LEU A 379 -31.11 8.22 26.96
N ALA A 380 -31.17 7.46 28.06
CA ALA A 380 -32.42 6.90 28.58
C ALA A 380 -33.39 7.98 29.07
N ASP A 381 -32.88 9.17 29.39
CA ASP A 381 -33.68 10.32 29.83
C ASP A 381 -34.22 11.14 28.66
N MET A 382 -33.82 10.84 27.41
CA MET A 382 -34.25 11.56 26.21
C MET A 382 -35.45 10.90 25.54
N SER A 383 -36.39 11.70 25.05
CA SER A 383 -37.44 11.22 24.16
C SER A 383 -36.89 10.94 22.76
N LEU A 384 -37.59 10.09 21.99
CA LEU A 384 -37.22 9.82 20.60
C LEU A 384 -37.24 11.11 19.76
N GLU A 385 -38.19 12.01 20.02
CA GLU A 385 -38.27 13.32 19.36
C GLU A 385 -37.03 14.17 19.66
N GLU A 386 -36.55 14.19 20.90
CA GLU A 386 -35.32 14.89 21.28
C GLU A 386 -34.09 14.29 20.59
N MET A 387 -33.99 12.95 20.53
CA MET A 387 -32.91 12.26 19.81
C MET A 387 -32.93 12.56 18.31
N ILE A 388 -34.12 12.58 17.69
CA ILE A 388 -34.29 12.91 16.27
C ILE A 388 -33.91 14.38 16.01
N ALA A 389 -34.24 15.30 16.92
CA ALA A 389 -33.83 16.69 16.82
C ALA A 389 -32.29 16.84 16.83
N CYS A 390 -31.63 16.16 17.77
CA CYS A 390 -30.16 16.11 17.86
C CYS A 390 -29.53 15.48 16.61
N TRP A 391 -30.12 14.38 16.11
CA TRP A 391 -29.68 13.74 14.86
C TRP A 391 -29.75 14.68 13.66
N ASN A 392 -30.85 15.44 13.53
CA ASN A 392 -31.02 16.41 12.47
C ASN A 392 -30.04 17.59 12.59
N GLN A 393 -29.73 18.01 13.82
CA GLN A 393 -28.68 19.00 14.08
C GLN A 393 -27.32 18.49 13.58
N ALA A 394 -26.90 17.29 13.98
CA ALA A 394 -25.64 16.68 13.53
C ALA A 394 -25.56 16.62 11.99
N LYS A 395 -26.66 16.22 11.33
CA LYS A 395 -26.75 16.18 9.85
C LYS A 395 -26.56 17.56 9.21
N ASN A 396 -27.03 18.63 9.84
CA ASN A 396 -26.91 19.99 9.31
C ASN A 396 -25.48 20.53 9.50
N GLU A 397 -24.83 20.25 10.63
CA GLU A 397 -23.45 20.63 10.90
C GLU A 397 -22.47 19.96 9.92
N GLU A 398 -22.69 18.67 9.60
CA GLU A 398 -21.91 17.94 8.58
C GLU A 398 -22.06 18.55 7.18
N LYS A 399 -23.28 18.93 6.78
CA LYS A 399 -23.54 19.57 5.48
C LYS A 399 -22.89 20.95 5.37
N GLY A 400 -22.85 21.69 6.47
CA GLY A 400 -22.16 22.98 6.55
C GLY A 400 -20.65 22.83 6.35
N HIS A 401 -20.03 21.82 6.98
CA HIS A 401 -18.60 21.53 6.85
C HIS A 401 -18.21 20.99 5.46
N ALA A 402 -19.05 20.15 4.84
CA ALA A 402 -18.80 19.67 3.48
C ALA A 402 -18.91 20.79 2.42
N ALA A 403 -19.68 21.85 2.68
CA ALA A 403 -19.78 23.00 1.80
C ALA A 403 -18.58 23.96 1.91
N THR A 404 -17.82 23.90 3.01
CA THR A 404 -16.65 24.76 3.26
C THR A 404 -15.31 24.08 2.99
N ASN A 405 -15.27 22.75 2.76
CA ASN A 405 -14.05 22.02 2.44
C ASN A 405 -14.25 21.03 1.26
N PRO A 406 -13.98 21.45 0.00
CA PRO A 406 -14.27 20.66 -1.20
C PRO A 406 -13.27 19.52 -1.50
N ASP A 407 -12.21 19.35 -0.70
CA ASP A 407 -11.11 18.39 -0.96
C ASP A 407 -11.34 16.98 -0.39
N LEU A 408 -12.50 16.69 0.20
CA LEU A 408 -12.87 15.31 0.54
C LEU A 408 -13.36 14.58 -0.73
N PRO A 409 -12.84 13.38 -1.03
CA PRO A 409 -13.29 12.62 -2.21
C PRO A 409 -14.80 12.37 -2.11
N ARG A 410 -15.51 12.70 -3.20
CA ARG A 410 -16.96 12.52 -3.34
C ARG A 410 -17.37 11.08 -3.52
#